data_AF-A0A1V4ZLU1-F1
#
_entry.id   AF-A0A1V4ZLU1-F1
#
_cell.length_a   1.000
_cell.length_b   1.000
_cell.length_c   1.000
_cell.angle_alpha   90.00
_cell.angle_beta   90.00
_cell.angle_gamma   90.00
#
_symmetry.space_group_name_H-M   'P 1'
#
loop_
_entity.id
_entity.type
_entity.pdbx_description
1 polymer ?
#
loop_
_entity_poly.entity_id
_entity_poly.type
_entity_poly.pdbx_seq_one_letter_code
_entity_poly.pdbx_strand_id
1 'polypeptide(L)'
;MIAKSTFIVSLERATELLVSRGYEPVLPVESSFLARYIPVHLVGLRGDFEMLGVKIRAAYGSVSEPYVESFCRFEICQFRSLLTMNPGNVFIRCEVWVISPNGSIHCYEVLPDSIREVAAYAR
;
A
#
# COMPACT_ATOMS: atom_id res chain seq x y z
N MET A 1 12.07 14.36 3.96
CA MET A 1 10.77 14.78 4.54
C MET A 1 9.95 15.36 3.40
N ILE A 2 8.88 14.68 2.97
CA ILE A 2 8.01 15.16 1.88
C ILE A 2 7.17 16.33 2.42
N ALA A 3 6.97 17.39 1.62
CA ALA A 3 6.09 18.48 2.01
C ALA A 3 4.65 17.95 2.21
N LYS A 4 3.98 18.39 3.28
CA LYS A 4 2.63 17.93 3.67
C LYS A 4 1.62 18.04 2.51
N SER A 5 1.75 19.06 1.66
CA SER A 5 0.92 19.24 0.45
C SER A 5 1.15 18.15 -0.59
N THR A 6 2.40 17.79 -0.87
CA THR A 6 2.75 16.72 -1.80
C THR A 6 2.24 15.36 -1.32
N PHE A 7 2.23 15.13 -0.01
CA PHE A 7 1.66 13.92 0.57
C PHE A 7 0.13 13.85 0.43
N ILE A 8 -0.58 14.97 0.60
CA ILE A 8 -2.05 15.03 0.41
C ILE A 8 -2.43 14.74 -1.04
N VAL A 9 -1.77 15.39 -2.01
CA VAL A 9 -2.01 15.15 -3.45
C VAL A 9 -1.70 13.69 -3.81
N SER A 10 -0.68 13.11 -3.18
CA SER A 10 -0.34 11.70 -3.34
C SER A 10 -1.41 10.75 -2.79
N LEU A 11 -2.06 11.13 -1.69
CA LEU A 11 -3.12 10.35 -1.06
C LEU A 11 -4.42 10.39 -1.87
N GLU A 12 -4.79 11.54 -2.42
CA GLU A 12 -5.95 11.69 -3.30
C GLU A 12 -5.79 10.82 -4.56
N ARG A 13 -4.65 10.94 -5.25
CA ARG A 13 -4.35 10.09 -6.43
C ARG A 13 -4.31 8.61 -6.10
N ALA A 14 -3.76 8.25 -4.94
CA ALA A 14 -3.77 6.87 -4.50
C ALA A 14 -5.20 6.36 -4.19
N THR A 15 -6.06 7.22 -3.65
CA THR A 15 -7.48 6.91 -3.41
C THR A 15 -8.21 6.67 -4.73
N GLU A 16 -8.05 7.56 -5.70
CA GLU A 16 -8.61 7.41 -7.05
C GLU A 16 -8.12 6.12 -7.73
N LEU A 17 -6.83 5.83 -7.59
CA LEU A 17 -6.24 4.60 -8.13
C LEU A 17 -6.86 3.36 -7.48
N LEU A 18 -7.04 3.36 -6.16
CA LEU A 18 -7.65 2.25 -5.44
C LEU A 18 -9.10 2.01 -5.88
N VAL A 19 -9.87 3.08 -6.03
CA VAL A 19 -11.22 3.07 -6.61
C VAL A 19 -11.22 2.50 -8.03
N SER A 20 -10.31 2.96 -8.91
CA SER A 20 -10.22 2.48 -10.29
C SER A 20 -9.88 0.99 -10.40
N ARG A 21 -9.24 0.41 -9.36
CA ARG A 21 -8.96 -1.03 -9.22
C ARG A 21 -10.16 -1.82 -8.68
N GLY A 22 -11.30 -1.17 -8.48
CA GLY A 22 -12.55 -1.76 -7.99
C GLY A 22 -12.61 -1.94 -6.48
N TYR A 23 -11.81 -1.19 -5.73
CA TYR A 23 -11.85 -1.22 -4.27
C TYR A 23 -12.68 -0.04 -3.73
N GLU A 24 -13.96 -0.30 -3.44
CA GLU A 24 -14.91 0.62 -2.82
C GLU A 24 -15.73 -0.10 -1.71
N PRO A 25 -15.94 0.53 -0.54
CA PRO A 25 -15.48 1.87 -0.16
C PRO A 25 -13.99 1.92 0.20
N VAL A 26 -13.35 3.06 -0.07
CA VAL A 26 -12.04 3.39 0.49
C VAL A 26 -12.26 4.06 1.85
N LEU A 27 -11.85 3.39 2.92
CA LEU A 27 -12.11 3.84 4.28
C LEU A 27 -10.89 4.54 4.88
N PRO A 28 -11.08 5.66 5.61
CA PRO A 28 -10.07 6.18 6.51
C PRO A 28 -9.76 5.12 7.57
N VAL A 29 -8.46 4.94 7.83
CA VAL A 29 -7.91 3.77 8.53
C VAL A 29 -8.50 3.56 9.91
N GLU A 30 -8.83 4.63 10.65
CA GLU A 30 -9.40 4.56 11.99
C GLU A 30 -10.67 3.68 12.11
N SER A 31 -11.37 3.44 11.00
CA SER A 31 -12.57 2.59 10.94
C SER A 31 -12.31 1.10 10.60
N SER A 32 -11.09 0.72 10.23
CA SER A 32 -10.75 -0.63 9.77
C SER A 32 -10.13 -1.51 10.88
N PHE A 33 -10.46 -2.81 10.87
CA PHE A 33 -9.81 -3.83 11.70
C PHE A 33 -8.28 -3.78 11.58
N LEU A 34 -7.75 -3.45 10.39
CA LEU A 34 -6.31 -3.36 10.13
C LEU A 34 -5.62 -2.26 10.95
N ALA A 35 -6.31 -1.18 11.28
CA ALA A 35 -5.75 -0.08 12.04
C ALA A 35 -5.33 -0.46 13.46
N ARG A 36 -5.92 -1.54 14.00
CA ARG A 36 -5.55 -2.09 15.30
C ARG A 36 -4.18 -2.78 15.29
N TYR A 37 -3.69 -3.17 14.11
CA TYR A 37 -2.45 -3.94 13.95
C TYR A 37 -1.36 -3.14 13.26
N ILE A 38 -1.72 -2.33 12.24
CA ILE A 38 -0.75 -1.54 11.48
C ILE A 38 -1.41 -0.22 11.06
N PRO A 39 -0.74 0.93 11.27
CA PRO A 39 -1.23 2.21 10.77
C PRO A 39 -1.08 2.28 9.24
N VAL A 40 -2.02 1.72 8.49
CA VAL A 40 -2.03 1.84 7.01
C VAL A 40 -2.38 3.27 6.59
N HIS A 41 -2.23 3.61 5.31
CA HIS A 41 -2.62 4.91 4.76
C HIS A 41 -4.02 4.86 4.12
N LEU A 42 -4.33 3.76 3.42
CA LEU A 42 -5.64 3.52 2.81
C LEU A 42 -6.05 2.07 3.08
N VAL A 43 -7.36 1.84 3.17
CA VAL A 43 -7.97 0.51 3.12
C VAL A 43 -9.06 0.51 2.06
N GLY A 44 -8.96 -0.37 1.08
CA GLY A 44 -9.99 -0.58 0.07
C GLY A 44 -10.68 -1.93 0.27
N LEU A 45 -11.99 -1.98 0.03
CA LEU A 45 -12.77 -3.22 0.05
C LEU A 45 -13.21 -3.57 -1.37
N ARG A 46 -13.15 -4.85 -1.77
CA ARG A 46 -13.64 -5.31 -3.07
C ARG A 46 -14.57 -6.50 -2.87
N GLY A 47 -15.84 -6.28 -3.19
CA GLY A 47 -16.90 -7.23 -2.83
C GLY A 47 -17.04 -7.39 -1.32
N ASP A 48 -17.60 -8.51 -0.88
CA ASP A 48 -17.96 -8.71 0.53
C ASP A 48 -16.78 -9.12 1.44
N PHE A 49 -15.65 -9.52 0.84
CA PHE A 49 -14.59 -10.19 1.60
C PHE A 49 -13.20 -9.59 1.36
N GLU A 50 -12.84 -9.19 0.13
CA GLU A 50 -11.47 -8.76 -0.16
C GLU A 50 -11.17 -7.38 0.41
N MET A 51 -10.07 -7.28 1.14
CA MET A 51 -9.57 -6.07 1.76
C MET A 51 -8.12 -5.84 1.32
N LEU A 52 -7.84 -4.65 0.83
CA LEU A 52 -6.49 -4.22 0.45
C LEU A 52 -6.02 -3.11 1.39
N GLY A 53 -5.03 -3.42 2.22
CA GLY A 53 -4.32 -2.45 3.05
C GLY A 53 -3.14 -1.85 2.30
N VAL A 54 -3.07 -0.52 2.21
CA VAL A 54 -2.05 0.18 1.43
C VAL A 54 -1.18 1.08 2.31
N LYS A 55 0.14 0.97 2.16
CA LYS A 55 1.12 1.90 2.71
C LYS A 55 1.77 2.72 1.60
N ILE A 56 1.53 4.03 1.59
CA ILE A 56 2.17 4.96 0.66
C ILE A 56 3.51 5.45 1.23
N ARG A 57 4.54 5.49 0.37
CA ARG A 57 5.86 6.08 0.64
C ARG A 57 6.30 6.88 -0.60
N ALA A 58 7.08 7.95 -0.46
CA ALA A 58 7.76 8.54 -1.62
C ALA A 58 9.24 8.20 -1.60
N ALA A 59 9.73 7.76 -2.74
CA ALA A 59 11.14 7.45 -2.98
C ALA A 59 11.92 8.71 -3.32
N TYR A 60 13.24 8.64 -3.11
CA TYR A 60 14.17 9.72 -3.47
C TYR A 60 14.74 9.57 -4.89
N GLY A 61 14.54 8.42 -5.53
CA GLY A 61 15.14 8.09 -6.82
C GLY A 61 14.32 7.07 -7.62
N SER A 62 14.97 6.44 -8.60
CA SER A 62 14.36 5.38 -9.41
C SER A 62 13.94 4.20 -8.53
N VAL A 63 12.71 3.74 -8.75
CA VAL A 63 12.12 2.65 -7.97
C VAL A 63 12.45 1.32 -8.66
N SER A 64 12.92 0.35 -7.87
CA SER A 64 13.12 -1.05 -8.28
C SER A 64 12.75 -1.94 -7.11
N GLU A 65 12.43 -3.20 -7.36
CA GLU A 65 12.01 -4.14 -6.31
C GLU A 65 13.04 -4.24 -5.15
N PRO A 66 14.36 -4.43 -5.40
CA PRO A 66 15.34 -4.51 -4.31
C PRO A 66 15.47 -3.19 -3.53
N TYR A 67 15.33 -2.05 -4.22
CA TYR A 67 15.32 -0.75 -3.56
C TYR A 67 14.11 -0.61 -2.64
N VAL A 68 12.91 -0.99 -3.10
CA VAL A 68 11.68 -0.90 -2.31
C VAL A 68 11.71 -1.84 -1.13
N GLU A 69 12.20 -3.06 -1.30
CA GLU A 69 12.31 -4.02 -0.20
C GLU A 69 13.22 -3.49 0.91
N SER A 70 14.34 -2.86 0.56
CA SER A 70 15.22 -2.21 1.54
C SER A 70 14.61 -0.92 2.12
N PHE A 71 14.01 -0.07 1.29
CA PHE A 71 13.51 1.26 1.68
C PHE A 71 12.26 1.19 2.56
N CYS A 72 11.39 0.21 2.30
CA CYS A 72 10.13 -0.03 2.99
C CYS A 72 10.19 -1.25 3.92
N ARG A 73 11.40 -1.68 4.30
CA ARG A 73 11.62 -2.88 5.14
C ARG A 73 10.75 -2.89 6.39
N PHE A 74 10.60 -1.75 7.05
CA PHE A 74 9.79 -1.66 8.27
C PHE A 74 8.31 -1.94 7.99
N GLU A 75 7.72 -1.29 6.98
CA GLU A 75 6.33 -1.53 6.57
C GLU A 75 6.12 -2.97 6.09
N ILE A 76 7.06 -3.50 5.31
CA ILE A 76 7.02 -4.89 4.81
C ILE A 76 7.01 -5.87 5.98
N CYS A 77 7.89 -5.68 6.98
CA CYS A 77 7.89 -6.50 8.19
C CYS A 77 6.57 -6.41 8.95
N GLN A 78 5.98 -5.22 9.08
CA GLN A 78 4.67 -5.06 9.73
C GLN A 78 3.58 -5.84 8.98
N PHE A 79 3.53 -5.70 7.66
CA PHE A 79 2.57 -6.42 6.83
C PHE A 79 2.77 -7.94 6.90
N ARG A 80 4.00 -8.44 6.85
CA ARG A 80 4.30 -9.87 7.01
C ARG A 80 3.85 -10.40 8.37
N SER A 81 4.03 -9.62 9.45
CA SER A 81 3.53 -9.99 10.78
C SER A 81 2.00 -10.09 10.79
N LEU A 82 1.29 -9.15 10.17
CA LEU A 82 -0.18 -9.20 10.05
C LEU A 82 -0.66 -10.42 9.25
N LEU A 83 -0.03 -10.71 8.12
CA LEU A 83 -0.38 -11.86 7.28
C LEU A 83 -0.11 -13.17 8.04
N THR A 84 0.99 -13.25 8.80
CA THR A 84 1.30 -14.40 9.66
C THR A 84 0.30 -14.59 10.79
N MET A 85 -0.23 -13.51 11.38
CA MET A 85 -1.26 -13.57 12.42
C MET A 85 -2.64 -13.99 11.89
N ASN A 86 -2.87 -13.90 10.58
CA ASN A 86 -4.13 -14.26 9.93
C ASN A 86 -3.91 -15.32 8.84
N PRO A 87 -3.33 -16.49 9.19
CA PRO A 87 -2.98 -17.50 8.21
C PRO A 87 -4.25 -18.04 7.52
N GLY A 88 -4.28 -18.02 6.19
CA GLY A 88 -5.41 -18.50 5.40
C GLY A 88 -6.49 -17.45 5.10
N ASN A 89 -6.37 -16.22 5.61
CA ASN A 89 -7.24 -15.14 5.17
C ASN A 89 -6.78 -14.60 3.80
N VAL A 90 -7.13 -15.33 2.74
CA VAL A 90 -6.83 -14.98 1.33
C VAL A 90 -7.43 -13.63 0.89
N PHE A 91 -8.33 -13.09 1.70
CA PHE A 91 -9.00 -11.85 1.43
C PHE A 91 -8.23 -10.63 1.95
N ILE A 92 -7.24 -10.81 2.84
CA ILE A 92 -6.38 -9.70 3.28
C ILE A 92 -5.16 -9.62 2.37
N ARG A 93 -5.11 -8.56 1.56
CA ARG A 93 -3.95 -8.21 0.74
C ARG A 93 -3.28 -6.97 1.30
N CYS A 94 -1.95 -6.92 1.22
CA CYS A 94 -1.15 -5.82 1.71
C CYS A 94 -0.24 -5.33 0.59
N GLU A 95 -0.31 -4.04 0.29
CA GLU A 95 0.52 -3.41 -0.73
C GLU A 95 1.28 -2.21 -0.17
N VAL A 96 2.53 -2.04 -0.63
CA VAL A 96 3.32 -0.83 -0.45
C VAL A 96 3.33 -0.09 -1.77
N TRP A 97 2.88 1.17 -1.76
CA TRP A 97 2.84 2.02 -2.94
C TRP A 97 3.94 3.07 -2.82
N VAL A 98 4.86 3.05 -3.77
CA VAL A 98 6.03 3.91 -3.80
C VAL A 98 5.88 4.95 -4.90
N ILE A 99 5.84 6.21 -4.50
CA ILE A 99 5.74 7.34 -5.40
C ILE A 99 7.15 7.77 -5.75
N SER A 100 7.51 7.62 -7.02
CA SER A 100 8.79 8.03 -7.54
C SER A 100 8.85 9.57 -7.71
N PRO A 101 10.05 10.16 -7.82
CA PRO A 101 10.20 11.61 -8.01
C PRO A 101 9.52 12.16 -9.27
N ASN A 102 9.33 11.33 -10.30
CA ASN A 102 8.62 11.73 -11.53
C ASN A 102 7.08 11.73 -11.35
N GLY A 103 6.58 11.30 -10.19
CA GLY A 103 5.16 11.23 -9.85
C GLY A 103 4.46 9.93 -10.26
N SER A 104 5.20 8.94 -10.76
CA SER A 104 4.68 7.60 -11.04
C SER A 104 4.49 6.83 -9.73
N ILE A 105 3.42 6.04 -9.65
CA ILE A 105 3.07 5.23 -8.49
C ILE A 105 3.39 3.77 -8.82
N HIS A 106 4.30 3.17 -8.07
CA HIS A 106 4.65 1.76 -8.17
C HIS A 106 4.01 0.98 -7.03
N CYS A 107 3.21 -0.02 -7.35
CA CYS A 107 2.46 -0.82 -6.40
C CYS A 107 3.15 -2.17 -6.21
N TYR A 108 3.55 -2.48 -4.98
CA TYR A 108 4.19 -3.75 -4.62
C TYR A 108 3.33 -4.52 -3.63
N GLU A 109 2.95 -5.74 -3.98
CA GLU A 109 2.31 -6.68 -3.07
C GLU A 109 3.33 -7.28 -2.13
N VAL A 110 2.98 -7.36 -0.84
CA VAL A 110 3.81 -8.01 0.17
C VAL A 110 3.44 -9.48 0.27
N LEU A 111 4.43 -10.33 0.01
CA LEU A 111 4.35 -11.78 0.15
C LEU A 111 5.11 -12.22 1.41
N PRO A 112 4.96 -13.48 1.85
CA PRO A 112 5.65 -13.98 3.04
C PRO A 112 7.17 -13.78 3.01
N ASP A 113 7.79 -14.03 1.86
CA ASP A 113 9.27 -14.03 1.73
C ASP A 113 9.82 -12.96 0.78
N SER A 114 8.96 -12.31 0.00
CA SER A 114 9.37 -11.29 -0.97
C SER A 114 8.35 -10.16 -1.07
N ILE A 115 8.62 -9.21 -1.95
CA ILE A 115 7.59 -8.33 -2.50
C ILE A 115 7.46 -8.63 -4.00
N ARG A 116 6.39 -8.17 -4.63
CA ARG A 116 6.19 -8.31 -6.07
C ARG A 116 5.54 -7.06 -6.63
N GLU A 117 6.10 -6.47 -7.68
CA GLU A 117 5.42 -5.39 -8.40
C GLU A 117 4.14 -5.91 -9.06
N VAL A 118 3.00 -5.31 -8.72
CA VAL A 118 1.69 -5.68 -9.29
C VAL A 118 1.20 -4.69 -10.34
N ALA A 119 1.65 -3.44 -10.25
CA ALA A 119 1.33 -2.41 -11.23
C ALA A 119 2.27 -1.21 -11.08
N ALA A 120 2.46 -0.48 -12.18
CA ALA A 120 3.11 0.83 -12.19
C ALA A 120 2.24 1.79 -13.01
N TYR A 121 1.92 2.94 -12.43
CA TYR A 121 1.09 3.97 -13.03
C TYR A 121 1.94 5.20 -13.29
N ALA A 122 2.08 5.55 -14.57
CA ALA A 122 2.71 6.79 -14.98
C ALA A 122 1.88 8.00 -14.51
N ARG A 123 2.55 9.16 -14.38
CA ARG A 123 1.90 10.41 -14.04
C ARG A 123 0.99 10.92 -15.14
#